data_AF-A0A1Q4F553-F1
#
_entry.id   AF-A0A1Q4F553-F1
#
_cell.length_a   1.000
_cell.length_b   1.000
_cell.length_c   1.000
_cell.angle_alpha   90.00
_cell.angle_beta   90.00
_cell.angle_gamma   90.00
#
_symmetry.space_group_name_H-M   'P 1'
#
loop_
_entity.id
_entity.type
_entity.pdbx_description
1 polymer ?
#
loop_
_entity_poly.entity_id
_entity_poly.type
_entity_poly.pdbx_seq_one_letter_code
_entity_poly.pdbx_strand_id
1 'polypeptide(L)'
;MVSRWVPAEAMNYNRQLLESGVKLIDGSSSYMDVTFANNSLRTPAKIVRISNVHDVAMIKIELPETLTKVQMFDNYNEIEPGSPVVVMGYPGMSPDQYVANRSQDAFNRNPNIVKVPVSTLSTGNIGRLVKGSASSNKVDDYLSVMGDYYQLTINSTGPGNSGGPMFDDQGRVIGIYSAGSERMSYSIPIKYAIDLMGRQEVIK
;
A
#
# COMPACT_ATOMS: atom_id res chain seq x y z
N MET A 1 32.61 5.50 -15.32
CA MET A 1 32.53 5.05 -13.92
C MET A 1 32.42 6.31 -13.07
N VAL A 2 31.33 6.67 -12.38
CA VAL A 2 30.16 5.96 -11.83
C VAL A 2 28.92 6.78 -12.22
N SER A 3 28.00 6.21 -13.00
CA SER A 3 26.80 6.90 -13.46
C SER A 3 25.59 6.45 -12.65
N ARG A 4 24.98 7.40 -11.93
CA ARG A 4 23.61 7.32 -11.37
C ARG A 4 23.42 6.21 -10.32
N TRP A 5 24.01 6.44 -9.14
CA TRP A 5 23.44 5.93 -7.90
C TRP A 5 22.61 7.07 -7.27
N VAL A 6 21.33 6.82 -7.03
CA VAL A 6 20.47 7.75 -6.28
C VAL A 6 20.35 7.19 -4.86
N PRO A 7 20.69 7.96 -3.81
CA PRO A 7 20.57 7.50 -2.43
C PRO A 7 19.11 7.17 -2.12
N ALA A 8 18.89 6.13 -1.31
CA ALA A 8 17.56 5.74 -0.85
C ALA A 8 16.85 6.81 0.01
N GLU A 9 17.57 7.86 0.44
CA GLU A 9 17.04 9.03 1.16
C GLU A 9 16.92 10.28 0.27
N ALA A 10 16.65 10.13 -1.04
CA ALA A 10 16.46 11.27 -1.91
C ALA A 10 15.15 12.02 -1.60
N MET A 11 15.25 13.22 -1.02
CA MET A 11 14.15 14.19 -1.03
C MET A 11 13.97 14.73 -2.45
N ASN A 12 12.76 14.60 -3.01
CA ASN A 12 12.43 15.13 -4.33
C ASN A 12 12.53 16.66 -4.34
N TYR A 13 13.67 17.20 -4.77
CA TYR A 13 13.77 18.61 -5.13
C TYR A 13 13.12 18.78 -6.50
N ASN A 14 11.97 19.45 -6.52
CA ASN A 14 11.19 19.95 -7.67
C ASN A 14 11.35 19.22 -9.01
N ARG A 15 10.24 18.67 -9.51
CA ARG A 15 10.06 18.11 -10.86
C ARG A 15 10.36 19.16 -11.96
N GLN A 16 11.62 19.50 -12.18
CA GLN A 16 12.05 20.07 -13.44
C GLN A 16 12.20 18.91 -14.43
N LEU A 17 11.37 18.98 -15.47
CA LEU A 17 11.40 18.11 -16.63
C LEU A 17 12.84 18.06 -17.16
N LEU A 18 13.49 16.90 -17.04
CA LEU A 18 14.68 16.61 -17.82
C LEU A 18 14.25 16.49 -19.28
N GLU A 19 14.29 17.61 -20.00
CA GLU A 19 14.14 17.66 -21.44
C GLU A 19 15.29 16.86 -22.10
N SER A 20 14.99 15.64 -22.54
CA SER A 20 15.47 15.06 -23.81
C SER A 20 15.18 13.56 -23.86
N GLY A 21 14.47 13.14 -24.92
CA GLY A 21 14.52 11.77 -25.46
C GLY A 21 14.33 10.62 -24.46
N VAL A 22 13.08 10.45 -24.03
CA VAL A 22 12.49 9.34 -23.24
C VAL A 22 13.39 8.11 -23.09
N LYS A 23 14.26 8.13 -22.07
CA LYS A 23 14.67 6.92 -21.37
C LYS A 23 13.91 6.92 -20.05
N LEU A 24 12.85 6.11 -19.97
CA LEU A 24 12.18 5.84 -18.70
C LEU A 24 13.26 5.42 -17.69
N ILE A 25 13.41 6.22 -16.65
CA ILE A 25 14.28 5.88 -15.53
C ILE A 25 13.50 4.84 -14.74
N ASP A 26 13.88 3.58 -14.89
CA ASP A 26 13.37 2.52 -14.03
C ASP A 26 14.17 2.54 -12.71
N GLY A 27 13.47 2.73 -11.60
CA GLY A 27 14.05 2.78 -10.27
C GLY A 27 13.88 1.42 -9.59
N SER A 28 14.97 0.70 -9.37
CA SER A 28 14.93 -0.51 -8.54
C SER A 28 15.20 -0.16 -7.08
N SER A 29 14.32 -0.59 -6.17
CA SER A 29 14.56 -0.45 -4.74
C SER A 29 15.72 -1.35 -4.32
N SER A 30 16.79 -0.76 -3.79
CA SER A 30 17.99 -1.51 -3.38
C SER A 30 17.80 -2.28 -2.08
N TYR A 31 16.84 -1.86 -1.25
CA TYR A 31 16.45 -2.52 0.00
C TYR A 31 15.02 -2.12 0.37
N MET A 32 14.29 -3.03 1.01
CA MET A 32 12.95 -2.79 1.50
C MET A 32 12.88 -3.26 2.94
N ASP A 33 12.50 -2.36 3.85
CA ASP A 33 12.33 -2.66 5.26
C ASP A 33 10.86 -2.51 5.66
N VAL A 34 10.43 -3.35 6.59
CA VAL A 34 9.15 -3.25 7.29
C VAL A 34 9.42 -2.83 8.72
N THR A 35 8.65 -1.85 9.19
CA THR A 35 8.66 -1.41 10.59
C THR A 35 7.24 -1.54 11.14
N PHE A 36 7.09 -2.21 12.28
CA PHE A 36 5.80 -2.34 12.94
C PHE A 36 5.40 -1.04 13.65
N ALA A 37 4.09 -0.84 13.81
CA ALA A 37 3.55 0.33 14.52
C ALA A 37 4.18 0.44 15.92
N ASN A 38 4.48 1.68 16.33
CA ASN A 38 5.10 2.01 17.61
C ASN A 38 6.47 1.36 17.85
N ASN A 39 7.15 0.87 16.81
CA ASN A 39 8.48 0.27 16.89
C ASN A 39 9.49 1.06 16.03
N SER A 40 10.75 1.06 16.44
CA SER A 40 11.87 1.66 15.68
C SER A 40 12.71 0.62 14.94
N LEU A 41 12.48 -0.67 15.18
CA LEU A 41 13.23 -1.77 14.57
C LEU A 41 12.78 -1.99 13.12
N ARG A 42 13.73 -1.83 12.20
CA ARG A 42 13.55 -2.10 10.78
C ARG A 42 13.89 -3.55 10.48
N THR A 43 12.96 -4.27 9.85
CA THR A 43 13.12 -5.67 9.46
C THR A 43 13.21 -5.77 7.94
N PRO A 44 14.30 -6.32 7.38
CA PRO A 44 14.42 -6.50 5.94
C PRO A 44 13.31 -7.38 5.37
N ALA A 45 12.72 -6.94 4.27
CA ALA A 45 11.69 -7.65 3.52
C ALA A 45 12.23 -8.11 2.15
N LYS A 46 11.72 -9.25 1.69
CA LYS A 46 11.98 -9.81 0.37
C LYS A 46 10.69 -9.79 -0.44
N ILE A 47 10.78 -9.40 -1.70
CA ILE A 47 9.66 -9.53 -2.63
C ILE A 47 9.45 -11.01 -2.94
N VAL A 48 8.23 -11.50 -2.77
CA VAL A 48 7.87 -12.88 -3.09
C VAL A 48 7.19 -12.96 -4.44
N ARG A 49 6.25 -12.06 -4.72
CA ARG A 49 5.49 -12.02 -5.98
C ARG A 49 4.96 -10.61 -6.22
N ILE A 50 4.96 -10.19 -7.47
CA ILE A 50 4.30 -8.96 -7.92
C ILE A 50 3.22 -9.41 -8.91
N SER A 51 2.01 -8.87 -8.81
CA SER A 51 0.97 -9.12 -9.79
C SER A 51 1.29 -8.36 -11.09
N ASN A 52 1.13 -9.04 -12.22
CA ASN A 52 1.33 -8.43 -13.54
C ASN A 52 0.07 -7.69 -14.04
N VAL A 53 -1.06 -7.86 -13.37
CA VAL A 53 -2.39 -7.42 -13.85
C VAL A 53 -3.03 -6.41 -12.91
N HIS A 54 -2.75 -6.51 -11.62
CA HIS A 54 -3.36 -5.70 -10.57
C HIS A 54 -2.26 -5.04 -9.74
N ASP A 55 -2.52 -3.88 -9.15
CA ASP A 55 -1.56 -3.13 -8.33
C ASP A 55 -1.41 -3.74 -6.92
N VAL A 56 -0.96 -4.99 -6.86
CA VAL A 56 -0.74 -5.75 -5.61
C VAL A 56 0.56 -6.55 -5.68
N ALA A 57 1.25 -6.62 -4.55
CA ALA A 57 2.47 -7.40 -4.39
C ALA A 57 2.47 -8.11 -3.03
N MET A 58 3.19 -9.23 -2.98
CA MET A 58 3.42 -10.02 -1.77
C MET A 58 4.88 -9.93 -1.38
N ILE A 59 5.13 -9.55 -0.13
CA ILE A 59 6.45 -9.50 0.49
C ILE A 59 6.54 -10.49 1.66
N LYS A 60 7.76 -10.84 2.04
CA LYS A 60 8.06 -11.71 3.18
C LYS A 60 9.09 -11.07 4.08
N ILE A 61 8.83 -11.15 5.37
CA ILE A 61 9.77 -10.80 6.44
C ILE A 61 10.06 -12.06 7.27
N GLU A 62 11.20 -12.04 7.95
CA GLU A 62 11.62 -13.11 8.86
C GLU A 62 11.73 -12.49 10.26
N LEU A 63 10.96 -13.02 11.21
CA LEU A 63 10.96 -12.58 12.60
C LEU A 63 11.08 -13.79 13.54
N PRO A 64 11.70 -13.62 14.71
CA PRO A 64 11.78 -14.67 15.73
C PRO A 64 10.47 -14.88 16.48
N GLU A 65 9.51 -13.96 16.36
CA GLU A 65 8.21 -13.99 17.02
C GLU A 65 7.06 -14.33 16.07
N THR A 66 5.97 -14.85 16.63
CA THR A 66 4.72 -15.09 15.89
C THR A 66 3.88 -13.81 15.88
N LEU A 67 3.49 -13.37 14.69
CA LEU A 67 2.62 -12.21 14.51
C LEU A 67 1.14 -12.59 14.52
N THR A 68 0.30 -11.66 14.98
CA THR A 68 -1.15 -11.72 14.78
C THR A 68 -1.48 -11.43 13.32
N LYS A 69 -2.11 -12.41 12.66
CA LYS A 69 -2.61 -12.25 11.29
C LYS A 69 -4.03 -11.70 11.28
N VAL A 70 -4.33 -10.90 10.26
CA VAL A 70 -5.71 -10.50 9.92
C VAL A 70 -6.36 -11.57 9.03
N GLN A 71 -7.69 -11.67 9.10
CA GLN A 71 -8.45 -12.53 8.20
C GLN A 71 -8.73 -11.79 6.90
N MET A 72 -8.39 -12.39 5.75
CA MET A 72 -8.85 -11.91 4.44
C MET A 72 -10.20 -12.55 4.12
N PHE A 73 -11.14 -11.76 3.61
CA PHE A 73 -12.49 -12.22 3.26
C PHE A 73 -12.89 -11.69 1.89
N ASP A 74 -13.03 -12.59 0.92
CA ASP A 74 -13.52 -12.23 -0.41
C ASP A 74 -15.05 -12.21 -0.42
N ASN A 75 -15.59 -11.00 -0.35
CA ASN A 75 -17.02 -10.73 -0.50
C ASN A 75 -17.30 -9.85 -1.72
N TYR A 76 -16.45 -9.90 -2.75
CA TYR A 76 -16.53 -9.00 -3.91
C TYR A 76 -17.91 -9.02 -4.61
N ASN A 77 -18.60 -10.16 -4.58
CA ASN A 77 -19.93 -10.33 -5.18
C ASN A 77 -21.09 -10.03 -4.22
N GLU A 78 -20.83 -9.87 -2.93
CA GLU A 78 -21.83 -9.66 -1.87
C GLU A 78 -21.83 -8.22 -1.35
N ILE A 79 -20.72 -7.51 -1.49
CA ILE A 79 -20.55 -6.17 -0.93
C ILE A 79 -21.29 -5.12 -1.75
N GLU A 80 -21.97 -4.21 -1.06
CA GLU A 80 -22.85 -3.21 -1.69
C GLU A 80 -22.36 -1.77 -1.43
N PRO A 81 -22.67 -0.81 -2.32
CA PRO A 81 -22.51 0.59 -2.01
C PRO A 81 -23.26 0.97 -0.73
N GLY A 82 -22.61 1.71 0.16
CA GLY A 82 -23.11 2.05 1.49
C GLY A 82 -22.52 1.18 2.60
N SER A 83 -21.91 0.02 2.30
CA SER A 83 -21.25 -0.80 3.32
C SER A 83 -20.17 0.00 4.05
N PRO A 84 -20.18 -0.01 5.40
CA PRO A 84 -19.20 0.70 6.21
C PRO A 84 -17.83 0.04 6.08
N VAL A 85 -16.78 0.85 6.01
CA VAL A 85 -15.39 0.38 5.90
C VAL A 85 -14.45 1.22 6.76
N VAL A 86 -13.37 0.58 7.17
CA VAL A 86 -12.27 1.22 7.91
C VAL A 86 -10.96 0.96 7.20
N VAL A 87 -10.17 2.00 6.96
CA VAL A 87 -8.83 1.90 6.40
C VAL A 87 -7.82 2.20 7.50
N MET A 88 -6.76 1.39 7.58
CA MET A 88 -5.59 1.68 8.41
C MET A 88 -4.35 1.93 7.54
N GLY A 89 -3.58 2.95 7.89
CA GLY A 89 -2.37 3.30 7.16
C GLY A 89 -1.50 4.31 7.89
N TYR A 90 -0.52 4.87 7.17
CA TYR A 90 0.43 5.86 7.69
C TYR A 90 0.40 7.12 6.82
N PRO A 91 -0.71 7.89 6.85
CA PRO A 91 -0.87 9.04 5.97
C PRO A 91 0.19 10.09 6.28
N GLY A 92 0.77 10.70 5.24
CA GLY A 92 1.85 11.68 5.39
C GLY A 92 1.47 12.98 6.11
N MET A 93 0.16 13.20 6.33
CA MET A 93 -0.36 14.32 7.14
C MET A 93 -0.40 14.00 8.64
N SER A 94 -0.22 12.74 9.05
CA SER A 94 -0.17 12.38 10.46
C SER A 94 1.13 12.86 11.11
N PRO A 95 1.09 13.33 12.37
CA PRO A 95 2.30 13.78 13.05
C PRO A 95 3.34 12.68 13.15
N ASP A 96 4.57 13.01 12.75
CA ASP A 96 5.71 12.12 12.93
C ASP A 96 6.08 12.03 14.41
N GLN A 97 6.25 10.81 14.91
CA GLN A 97 6.80 10.58 16.24
C GLN A 97 8.27 10.20 16.12
N TYR A 98 9.10 10.76 16.99
CA TYR A 98 10.54 10.50 17.01
C TYR A 98 10.95 10.00 18.40
N VAL A 99 11.81 8.99 18.42
CA VAL A 99 12.44 8.50 19.65
C VAL A 99 13.94 8.68 19.52
N ALA A 100 14.54 9.33 20.54
CA ALA A 100 15.99 9.49 20.63
C ALA A 100 16.57 8.29 21.40
N ASN A 101 17.15 7.36 20.67
CA ASN A 101 17.89 6.23 21.26
C ASN A 101 19.31 6.70 21.59
N ARG A 102 19.58 6.91 22.89
CA ARG A 102 20.95 7.19 23.36
C ARG A 102 21.75 5.89 23.33
N SER A 103 22.73 5.82 22.43
CA SER A 103 23.64 4.69 22.36
C SER A 103 24.39 4.52 23.69
N GLN A 104 24.38 3.30 24.22
CA GLN A 104 25.18 2.89 25.39
C GLN A 104 26.54 2.30 24.97
N ASP A 105 26.88 2.36 23.69
CA ASP A 105 28.19 1.95 23.20
C ASP A 105 29.28 2.90 23.75
N ALA A 106 30.30 2.32 24.37
CA ALA A 106 31.43 3.05 24.94
C ALA A 106 32.17 3.90 23.90
N PHE A 107 32.14 3.51 22.62
CA PHE A 107 32.88 4.12 21.52
C PHE A 107 32.02 4.98 20.59
N ASN A 108 30.69 4.89 20.68
CA ASN A 108 29.78 5.73 19.90
C ASN A 108 28.57 6.13 20.75
N ARG A 109 28.65 7.29 21.40
CA ARG A 109 27.61 7.83 22.29
C ARG A 109 26.63 8.77 21.58
N ASN A 110 26.70 8.88 20.26
CA ASN A 110 25.83 9.78 19.52
C ASN A 110 24.37 9.28 19.61
N PRO A 111 23.41 10.16 19.93
CA PRO A 111 22.01 9.79 19.96
C PRO A 111 21.52 9.51 18.53
N ASN A 112 20.91 8.34 18.34
CA ASN A 112 20.24 8.00 17.09
C ASN A 112 18.77 8.41 17.19
N ILE A 113 18.33 9.36 16.36
CA ILE A 113 16.93 9.82 16.31
C ILE A 113 16.22 9.00 15.25
N VAL A 114 15.27 8.17 15.68
CA VAL A 114 14.52 7.29 14.77
C VAL A 114 13.06 7.71 14.74
N LYS A 115 12.51 7.82 13.53
CA LYS A 115 11.07 8.01 13.29
C LYS A 115 10.32 6.71 13.62
N VAL A 116 9.31 6.80 14.47
CA VAL A 116 8.43 5.70 14.87
C VAL A 116 7.11 5.83 14.11
N PRO A 117 6.73 4.82 13.31
CA PRO A 117 5.49 4.87 12.56
C PRO A 117 4.29 4.65 13.49
N VAL A 118 3.31 5.53 13.41
CA VAL A 118 2.04 5.42 14.15
C VAL A 118 0.90 5.31 13.17
N SER A 119 0.13 4.22 13.28
CA SER A 119 -0.98 3.94 12.39
C SER A 119 -2.14 4.91 12.64
N THR A 120 -2.77 5.37 11.57
CA THR A 120 -3.99 6.18 11.61
C THR A 120 -5.14 5.37 11.04
N LEU A 121 -6.33 5.56 11.64
CA LEU A 121 -7.58 4.97 11.18
C LEU A 121 -8.39 6.02 10.40
N SER A 122 -8.99 5.61 9.29
CA SER A 122 -9.91 6.43 8.51
C SER A 122 -11.18 5.63 8.22
N THR A 123 -12.34 6.18 8.57
CA THR A 123 -13.64 5.51 8.44
C THR A 123 -14.44 6.12 7.30
N GLY A 124 -15.20 5.29 6.59
CA GLY A 124 -16.13 5.75 5.56
C GLY A 124 -17.02 4.63 5.08
N ASN A 125 -17.48 4.72 3.84
CA ASN A 125 -18.29 3.70 3.21
C ASN A 125 -17.85 3.49 1.76
N ILE A 126 -18.25 2.36 1.21
CA ILE A 126 -18.10 2.11 -0.23
C ILE A 126 -19.11 3.00 -0.95
N GLY A 127 -18.61 3.87 -1.82
CA GLY A 127 -19.44 4.73 -2.67
C GLY A 127 -19.88 4.01 -3.95
N ARG A 128 -19.01 3.17 -4.54
CA ARG A 128 -19.32 2.43 -5.77
C ARG A 128 -18.36 1.26 -5.99
N LEU A 129 -18.85 0.19 -6.61
CA LEU A 129 -18.03 -0.87 -7.17
C LEU A 129 -17.76 -0.56 -8.64
N VAL A 130 -16.48 -0.42 -9.02
CA VAL A 130 -16.04 -0.25 -10.40
C VAL A 130 -15.51 -1.60 -10.88
N LYS A 131 -16.04 -2.10 -12.01
CA LYS A 131 -15.60 -3.35 -12.63
C LYS A 131 -14.67 -3.05 -13.82
N GLY A 132 -13.60 -3.82 -13.94
CA GLY A 132 -12.59 -3.75 -15.01
C GLY A 132 -13.17 -4.02 -16.39
N SER A 133 -14.19 -4.89 -16.47
CA SER A 133 -14.88 -5.26 -17.70
C SER A 133 -16.37 -5.38 -17.41
N ALA A 134 -17.12 -4.31 -17.61
CA ALA A 134 -18.58 -4.38 -17.63
C ALA A 134 -19.03 -4.49 -19.08
N SER A 135 -19.15 -5.73 -19.58
CA SER A 135 -19.85 -5.99 -20.84
C SER A 135 -21.32 -5.64 -20.65
N SER A 136 -21.69 -4.41 -21.04
CA SER A 136 -23.07 -3.97 -21.10
C SER A 136 -23.52 -4.04 -22.54
N ASN A 137 -24.53 -4.86 -22.84
CA ASN A 137 -25.12 -5.00 -24.18
C ASN A 137 -25.80 -3.71 -24.71
N LYS A 138 -25.58 -2.53 -24.11
CA LYS A 138 -26.26 -1.27 -24.49
C LYS A 138 -25.45 0.02 -24.49
N VAL A 139 -24.18 0.05 -24.10
CA VAL A 139 -23.32 1.26 -24.20
C VAL A 139 -21.86 0.80 -24.32
N ASP A 140 -21.05 1.54 -25.09
CA ASP A 140 -19.60 1.36 -25.28
C ASP A 140 -18.89 0.84 -24.02
N ASP A 141 -18.04 -0.18 -24.21
CA ASP A 141 -17.27 -0.88 -23.18
C ASP A 141 -16.67 0.12 -22.16
N TYR A 142 -17.16 0.10 -20.92
CA TYR A 142 -16.51 0.83 -19.82
C TYR A 142 -15.23 0.08 -19.46
N LEU A 143 -14.13 0.42 -20.15
CA LEU A 143 -12.80 -0.08 -19.83
C LEU A 143 -12.23 0.73 -18.65
N SER A 144 -12.25 0.16 -17.44
CA SER A 144 -11.47 0.72 -16.34
C SER A 144 -10.01 0.35 -16.58
N VAL A 145 -9.18 1.34 -16.91
CA VAL A 145 -7.73 1.18 -17.11
C VAL A 145 -7.04 0.64 -15.84
N MET A 146 -7.70 0.77 -14.69
CA MET A 146 -7.16 0.32 -13.41
C MET A 146 -7.52 -1.14 -13.10
N GLY A 147 -8.67 -1.65 -13.55
CA GLY A 147 -9.23 -2.97 -13.15
C GLY A 147 -10.46 -2.84 -12.22
N ASP A 148 -10.74 -3.87 -11.40
CA ASP A 148 -11.81 -3.81 -10.38
C ASP A 148 -11.36 -3.00 -9.16
N TYR A 149 -12.15 -2.00 -8.73
CA TYR A 149 -11.87 -1.17 -7.55
C TYR A 149 -13.14 -0.87 -6.76
N TYR A 150 -12.97 -0.72 -5.45
CA TYR A 150 -13.93 -0.05 -4.58
C TYR A 150 -13.61 1.44 -4.55
N GLN A 151 -14.56 2.25 -4.98
CA GLN A 151 -14.57 3.68 -4.75
C GLN A 151 -15.08 3.94 -3.33
N LEU A 152 -14.34 4.71 -2.53
CA LEU A 152 -14.64 4.99 -1.13
C LEU A 152 -14.95 6.47 -0.92
N THR A 153 -15.77 6.75 0.09
CA THR A 153 -16.05 8.11 0.58
C THR A 153 -15.00 8.61 1.56
N ILE A 154 -13.93 7.83 1.80
CA ILE A 154 -12.83 8.22 2.67
C ILE A 154 -12.02 9.31 1.98
N ASN A 155 -11.99 10.49 2.59
CA ASN A 155 -11.09 11.56 2.19
C ASN A 155 -9.70 11.25 2.72
N SER A 156 -8.73 11.09 1.82
CA SER A 156 -7.34 10.86 2.17
C SER A 156 -6.49 11.84 1.41
N THR A 157 -5.97 12.83 2.11
CA THR A 157 -5.06 13.81 1.55
C THR A 157 -3.62 13.36 1.78
N GLY A 158 -2.90 13.12 0.69
CA GLY A 158 -1.49 12.73 0.72
C GLY A 158 -1.21 11.22 0.67
N PRO A 159 0.05 10.85 0.38
CA PRO A 159 0.50 9.45 0.31
C PRO A 159 0.57 8.80 1.69
N GLY A 160 0.71 7.47 1.72
CA GLY A 160 1.03 6.71 2.94
C GLY A 160 -0.07 5.77 3.45
N ASN A 161 -1.30 5.91 2.94
CA ASN A 161 -2.35 4.89 3.11
C ASN A 161 -2.24 3.75 2.08
N SER A 162 -1.52 3.97 0.98
CA SER A 162 -1.30 2.98 -0.08
C SER A 162 -0.67 1.69 0.47
N GLY A 163 -1.25 0.55 0.15
CA GLY A 163 -0.91 -0.76 0.70
C GLY A 163 -1.58 -1.09 2.04
N GLY A 164 -2.29 -0.13 2.64
CA GLY A 164 -3.00 -0.31 3.90
C GLY A 164 -4.25 -1.20 3.77
N PRO A 165 -4.60 -2.00 4.79
CA PRO A 165 -5.79 -2.83 4.76
C PRO A 165 -7.08 -2.00 4.88
N MET A 166 -8.10 -2.39 4.09
CA MET A 166 -9.48 -1.95 4.23
C MET A 166 -10.32 -3.07 4.86
N PHE A 167 -10.93 -2.77 5.99
CA PHE A 167 -11.73 -3.69 6.80
C PHE A 167 -13.23 -3.46 6.61
N ASP A 168 -13.98 -4.54 6.75
CA ASP A 168 -15.42 -4.48 7.01
C ASP A 168 -15.72 -4.23 8.50
N ASP A 169 -17.01 -4.18 8.85
CA ASP A 169 -17.50 -4.00 10.21
C ASP A 169 -17.22 -5.19 11.15
N GLN A 170 -16.75 -6.33 10.61
CA GLN A 170 -16.34 -7.50 11.37
C GLN A 170 -14.82 -7.57 11.58
N GLY A 171 -14.06 -6.58 11.11
CA GLY A 171 -12.60 -6.54 11.23
C GLY A 171 -11.88 -7.50 10.27
N ARG A 172 -12.55 -7.94 9.19
CA ARG A 172 -11.94 -8.75 8.12
C ARG A 172 -11.47 -7.84 6.99
N VAL A 173 -10.31 -8.16 6.41
CA VAL A 173 -9.76 -7.41 5.28
C VAL A 173 -10.51 -7.80 4.01
N ILE A 174 -11.18 -6.83 3.41
CA ILE A 174 -11.98 -6.98 2.18
C ILE A 174 -11.36 -6.21 1.00
N GLY A 175 -10.38 -5.34 1.25
CA GLY A 175 -9.60 -4.67 0.21
C GLY A 175 -8.25 -4.13 0.66
N ILE A 176 -7.48 -3.62 -0.29
CA ILE A 176 -6.18 -2.96 -0.09
C ILE A 176 -6.31 -1.52 -0.60
N TYR A 177 -6.12 -0.55 0.27
CA TYR A 177 -6.12 0.85 -0.09
C TYR A 177 -4.98 1.14 -1.09
N SER A 178 -5.28 1.75 -2.24
CA SER A 178 -4.29 1.98 -3.30
C SER A 178 -4.05 3.47 -3.50
N ALA A 179 -5.08 4.22 -3.91
CA ALA A 179 -4.93 5.62 -4.30
C ALA A 179 -6.08 6.46 -3.75
N GLY A 180 -5.85 7.76 -3.59
CA GLY A 180 -6.92 8.68 -3.22
C GLY A 180 -6.56 10.13 -3.46
N SER A 181 -7.60 10.95 -3.33
CA SER A 181 -7.58 12.40 -3.45
C SER A 181 -8.38 13.00 -2.30
N GLU A 182 -8.42 14.34 -2.23
CA GLU A 182 -9.22 15.05 -1.23
C GLU A 182 -10.74 14.80 -1.36
N ARG A 183 -11.19 14.25 -2.49
CA ARG A 183 -12.62 14.02 -2.78
C ARG A 183 -13.03 12.56 -2.70
N MET A 184 -12.09 11.65 -2.95
CA MET A 184 -12.41 10.24 -3.15
C MET A 184 -11.16 9.38 -3.10
N SER A 185 -11.33 8.15 -2.64
CA SER A 185 -10.26 7.15 -2.62
C SER A 185 -10.70 5.81 -3.20
N TYR A 186 -9.72 4.94 -3.43
CA TYR A 186 -9.88 3.68 -4.12
C TYR A 186 -9.15 2.56 -3.39
N SER A 187 -9.82 1.42 -3.27
CA SER A 187 -9.24 0.18 -2.78
C SER A 187 -9.36 -0.95 -3.79
N ILE A 188 -8.34 -1.78 -3.85
CA ILE A 188 -8.28 -2.97 -4.68
C ILE A 188 -8.98 -4.12 -3.93
N PRO A 189 -9.88 -4.88 -4.55
CA PRO A 189 -10.51 -6.05 -3.93
C PRO A 189 -9.50 -7.07 -3.41
N ILE A 190 -9.75 -7.62 -2.21
CA ILE A 190 -8.82 -8.54 -1.56
C ILE A 190 -8.62 -9.86 -2.32
N LYS A 191 -9.56 -10.24 -3.18
CA LYS A 191 -9.47 -11.43 -4.04
C LYS A 191 -8.15 -11.47 -4.82
N TYR A 192 -7.65 -10.33 -5.28
CA TYR A 192 -6.39 -10.26 -6.02
C TYR A 192 -5.15 -10.49 -5.15
N ALA A 193 -5.22 -10.21 -3.86
CA ALA A 193 -4.16 -10.59 -2.92
C ALA A 193 -4.24 -12.10 -2.60
N ILE A 194 -5.45 -12.64 -2.43
CA ILE A 194 -5.68 -14.07 -2.23
C ILE A 194 -5.15 -14.87 -3.42
N ASP A 195 -5.36 -14.38 -4.65
CA ASP A 195 -4.82 -14.95 -5.89
C ASP A 195 -3.28 -15.07 -5.86
N LEU A 196 -2.58 -14.09 -5.29
CA LEU A 196 -1.11 -14.13 -5.16
C LEU A 196 -0.62 -15.18 -4.15
N MET A 197 -1.47 -15.54 -3.18
CA MET A 197 -1.17 -16.58 -2.18
C MET A 197 -1.42 -17.99 -2.74
N GLY A 198 -2.32 -18.12 -3.72
CA GLY A 198 -2.64 -19.38 -4.38
C GLY A 198 -1.69 -19.76 -5.52
N ARG A 199 -1.85 -21.00 -6.01
CA ARG A 199 -1.39 -21.40 -7.35
C ARG A 199 -2.56 -21.15 -8.31
N GLN A 200 -2.55 -20.05 -9.05
CA GLN A 200 -3.53 -19.87 -10.13
C GLN A 200 -3.21 -20.86 -11.27
N GLU A 201 -4.09 -21.83 -11.49
CA GLU A 201 -4.11 -22.59 -12.75
C GLU A 201 -4.69 -21.69 -13.85
N VAL A 202 -3.90 -21.45 -14.89
CA VAL A 202 -4.27 -20.55 -16.01
C VAL A 202 -5.00 -21.32 -17.12
N ILE A 203 -5.11 -22.64 -17.00
CA ILE A 203 -5.76 -23.52 -17.99
C ILE A 203 -6.53 -24.60 -17.22
N LYS A 204 -7.78 -24.84 -17.64
CA LYS A 204 -8.63 -25.94 -17.19
C LYS A 204 -8.48 -27.14 -18.10
#